data_AF-A0A5M4EPJ4-F1
#
_entry.id   AF-A0A5M4EPJ4-F1
#
_cell.length_a   1.000
_cell.length_b   1.000
_cell.length_c   1.000
_cell.angle_alpha   90.00
_cell.angle_beta   90.00
_cell.angle_gamma   90.00
#
_symmetry.space_group_name_H-M   'P 1'
#
loop_
_entity.id
_entity.type
_entity.pdbx_description
1 polymer ?
#
loop_
_entity_poly.entity_id
_entity_poly.type
_entity_poly.pdbx_seq_one_letter_code
_entity_poly.pdbx_strand_id
1 'polypeptide(L)'
;MKKKKQNNKDQRELFDTKKFERTYLLPQTWYELLSNSDEEFLNELLFDISGVNYIYPKLILTFQNPTSYNFFHLSMLNENSKRKIERIFKGIYGDDVLIVIQKANTEPP
;
A
#
# COMPACT_ATOMS: atom_id res chain seq x y z
N MET A 1 -15.70 45.09 22.92
CA MET A 1 -15.05 43.92 23.57
C MET A 1 -14.42 43.05 22.49
N LYS A 2 -13.08 42.92 22.46
CA LYS A 2 -12.34 42.17 21.42
C LYS A 2 -12.30 40.67 21.77
N LYS A 3 -12.89 39.81 20.94
CA LYS A 3 -12.76 38.34 21.06
C LYS A 3 -11.35 37.93 20.60
N LYS A 4 -10.54 37.37 21.51
CA LYS A 4 -9.23 36.77 21.21
C LYS A 4 -9.43 35.53 20.35
N LYS A 5 -8.81 35.49 19.16
CA LYS A 5 -8.61 34.26 18.36
C LYS A 5 -7.56 33.40 19.06
N GLN A 6 -8.01 32.33 19.68
CA GLN A 6 -7.27 31.28 20.38
C GLN A 6 -7.94 30.00 19.83
N ASN A 7 -7.34 29.03 19.16
CA ASN A 7 -5.99 28.51 19.00
C ASN A 7 -5.89 27.93 17.59
N ASN A 8 -4.80 28.21 16.86
CA ASN A 8 -4.47 27.52 15.60
C ASN A 8 -3.08 26.85 15.69
N LYS A 9 -2.55 26.68 16.90
CA LYS A 9 -1.24 26.06 17.14
C LYS A 9 -1.34 24.55 17.35
N ASP A 10 -2.38 24.08 18.03
CA ASP A 10 -2.53 22.66 18.42
C ASP A 10 -2.85 21.72 17.25
N GLN A 11 -3.40 22.24 16.15
CA GLN A 11 -3.72 21.40 14.99
C GLN A 11 -2.51 21.05 14.12
N ARG A 12 -1.40 21.79 14.22
CA ARG A 12 -0.19 21.47 13.43
C ARG A 12 0.56 20.28 13.99
N GLU A 13 0.48 20.07 15.30
CA GLU A 13 1.10 18.93 15.99
C GLU A 13 0.35 17.62 15.71
N LEU A 14 -0.97 17.68 15.47
CA LEU A 14 -1.76 16.51 15.08
C LEU A 14 -1.32 15.89 13.74
N PHE A 15 -0.64 16.65 12.88
CA PHE A 15 -0.11 16.17 11.60
C PHE A 15 1.43 16.10 11.58
N ASP A 16 2.12 16.44 12.69
CA ASP A 16 3.58 16.37 12.76
C ASP A 16 4.03 14.94 13.07
N THR A 17 4.08 14.13 12.02
CA THR A 17 4.46 12.71 12.09
C THR A 17 5.95 12.47 12.31
N LYS A 18 6.76 13.53 12.43
CA LYS A 18 8.23 13.43 12.62
C LYS A 18 8.65 12.84 13.98
N LYS A 19 7.73 12.82 14.96
CA LYS A 19 7.98 12.32 16.32
C LYS A 19 7.76 10.79 16.46
N PHE A 20 7.17 10.15 15.46
CA PHE A 20 6.94 8.72 15.45
C PHE A 20 8.04 8.03 14.64
N GLU A 21 8.72 7.04 15.22
CA GLU A 21 9.49 6.09 14.42
C GLU A 21 8.52 5.43 13.44
N ARG A 22 8.77 5.66 12.14
CA ARG A 22 7.99 5.05 11.07
C ARG A 22 8.29 3.56 11.08
N THR A 23 7.51 2.78 11.82
CA THR A 23 7.82 1.36 11.99
C THR A 23 7.71 0.60 10.68
N TYR A 24 6.76 0.90 9.78
CA TYR A 24 6.81 0.63 8.35
C TYR A 24 5.72 1.49 7.67
N LEU A 25 6.09 2.59 7.01
CA LEU A 25 5.12 3.40 6.25
C LEU A 25 5.22 3.00 4.78
N LEU A 26 4.14 2.39 4.27
CA LEU A 26 3.98 2.12 2.85
C LEU A 26 4.26 3.40 2.05
N PRO A 27 4.87 3.30 0.84
CA PRO A 27 5.12 4.47 0.02
C PRO A 27 3.84 5.27 -0.24
N GLN A 28 3.95 6.61 -0.34
CA GLN A 28 2.80 7.48 -0.64
C GLN A 28 2.06 7.04 -1.91
N THR A 29 2.80 6.59 -2.93
CA THR A 29 2.26 6.04 -4.19
C THR A 29 1.37 4.83 -3.98
N TRP A 30 1.54 4.09 -2.87
CA TRP A 30 0.68 2.97 -2.49
C TRP A 30 -0.68 3.44 -1.99
N TYR A 31 -0.71 4.47 -1.15
CA TYR A 31 -1.95 5.06 -0.69
C TYR A 31 -2.73 5.72 -1.84
N GLU A 32 -2.01 6.38 -2.76
CA GLU A 32 -2.59 6.95 -3.97
C GLU A 32 -3.19 5.87 -4.89
N LEU A 33 -2.54 4.69 -4.98
CA LEU A 33 -3.05 3.55 -5.73
C LEU A 33 -4.39 3.07 -5.13
N LEU A 34 -4.47 2.91 -3.80
CA LEU A 34 -5.69 2.47 -3.13
C LEU A 34 -6.81 3.52 -3.16
N SER A 35 -6.48 4.80 -3.10
CA SER A 35 -7.46 5.89 -3.11
C SER A 35 -8.00 6.19 -4.51
N ASN A 36 -7.21 5.96 -5.55
CA ASN A 36 -7.60 6.22 -6.95
C ASN A 36 -8.10 4.96 -7.66
N SER A 37 -7.99 3.77 -7.06
CA SER A 37 -8.58 2.59 -7.65
C SER A 37 -10.09 2.60 -7.41
N ASP A 38 -10.86 2.99 -8.44
CA ASP A 38 -12.31 2.75 -8.51
C ASP A 38 -12.67 1.25 -8.51
N GLU A 39 -11.66 0.37 -8.52
CA GLU A 39 -11.82 -1.08 -8.46
C GLU A 39 -11.80 -1.58 -7.01
N GLU A 40 -12.99 -1.76 -6.43
CA GLU A 40 -13.23 -2.43 -5.14
C GLU A 40 -12.44 -3.75 -5.02
N PHE A 41 -12.35 -4.48 -6.14
CA PHE A 41 -11.52 -5.68 -6.31
C PHE A 41 -10.05 -5.50 -5.91
N LEU A 42 -9.43 -4.38 -6.26
CA LEU A 42 -8.01 -4.15 -5.98
C LEU A 42 -7.81 -3.80 -4.49
N ASN A 43 -8.74 -3.05 -3.92
CA ASN A 43 -8.73 -2.73 -2.50
C ASN A 43 -8.86 -3.97 -1.63
N GLU A 44 -9.75 -4.91 -1.99
CA GLU A 44 -9.85 -6.21 -1.31
C GLU A 44 -8.56 -7.03 -1.41
N LEU A 45 -7.93 -7.00 -2.58
CA LEU A 45 -6.70 -7.74 -2.84
C LEU A 45 -5.48 -7.21 -2.09
N LEU A 46 -5.44 -5.90 -1.83
CA LEU A 46 -4.26 -5.22 -1.31
C LEU A 46 -4.41 -4.73 0.14
N PHE A 47 -5.56 -4.97 0.78
CA PHE A 47 -5.90 -4.42 2.10
C PHE A 47 -4.89 -4.79 3.20
N ASP A 48 -4.28 -5.97 3.08
CA ASP A 48 -3.49 -6.61 4.14
C ASP A 48 -1.98 -6.63 3.81
N ILE A 49 -1.55 -5.64 3.03
CA ILE A 49 -0.15 -5.45 2.70
C ILE A 49 0.56 -4.72 3.83
N SER A 50 1.58 -5.38 4.39
CA SER A 50 2.44 -4.88 5.46
C SER A 50 3.70 -4.19 4.94
N GLY A 51 4.08 -4.44 3.69
CA GLY A 51 5.29 -3.86 3.11
C GLY A 51 5.25 -3.81 1.59
N VAL A 52 5.73 -2.70 1.03
CA VAL A 52 5.89 -2.51 -0.41
C VAL A 52 7.31 -2.03 -0.64
N ASN A 53 8.07 -2.80 -1.40
CA ASN A 53 9.43 -2.46 -1.76
C ASN A 53 9.58 -2.50 -3.28
N TYR A 54 10.03 -1.41 -3.87
CA TYR A 54 10.26 -1.31 -5.29
C TYR A 54 11.75 -1.22 -5.60
N ILE A 55 12.29 -2.26 -6.19
CA ILE A 55 13.68 -2.36 -6.67
C ILE A 55 13.60 -2.69 -8.15
N TYR A 56 13.62 -1.67 -9.01
CA TYR A 56 13.37 -1.82 -10.44
C TYR A 56 14.14 -3.02 -11.04
N PRO A 57 13.47 -3.91 -11.79
CA PRO A 57 12.06 -3.84 -12.20
C PRO A 57 11.07 -4.49 -11.21
N LYS A 58 11.51 -4.96 -10.04
CA LYS A 58 10.71 -5.77 -9.12
C LYS A 58 9.93 -4.92 -8.12
N LEU A 59 8.61 -5.10 -8.11
CA LEU A 59 7.71 -4.61 -7.06
C LEU A 59 7.39 -5.76 -6.11
N ILE A 60 7.88 -5.68 -4.89
CA ILE A 60 7.74 -6.69 -3.85
C ILE A 60 6.61 -6.27 -2.91
N LEU A 61 5.56 -7.09 -2.85
CA LEU A 61 4.41 -6.91 -1.98
C LEU A 61 4.47 -7.95 -0.84
N THR A 62 4.49 -7.47 0.39
CA THR A 62 4.53 -8.31 1.58
C THR A 62 3.15 -8.34 2.21
N PHE A 63 2.56 -9.53 2.28
CA PHE A 63 1.24 -9.77 2.87
C PHE A 63 1.39 -10.18 4.33
N GLN A 64 0.59 -9.59 5.20
CA GLN A 64 0.59 -9.90 6.62
C GLN A 64 -0.09 -11.25 6.91
N ASN A 65 -1.24 -11.51 6.28
CA ASN A 65 -2.03 -12.73 6.43
C ASN A 65 -1.75 -13.71 5.28
N PRO A 66 -1.48 -15.00 5.59
CA PRO A 66 -1.36 -16.06 4.58
C PRO A 66 -2.59 -16.19 3.66
N THR A 67 -3.79 -15.89 4.15
CA THR A 67 -5.03 -15.95 3.37
C THR A 67 -5.02 -14.90 2.26
N SER A 68 -4.66 -13.66 2.59
CA SER A 68 -4.54 -12.55 1.63
C SER A 68 -3.46 -12.84 0.58
N TYR A 69 -2.31 -13.37 1.03
CA TYR A 69 -1.25 -13.84 0.13
C TYR A 69 -1.78 -14.87 -0.88
N ASN A 70 -2.49 -15.89 -0.41
CA ASN A 70 -3.02 -16.94 -1.27
C ASN A 70 -4.09 -16.40 -2.23
N PHE A 71 -4.96 -15.52 -1.75
CA PHE A 71 -6.00 -14.90 -2.56
C PHE A 71 -5.40 -14.05 -3.70
N PHE A 72 -4.37 -13.26 -3.39
CA PHE A 72 -3.63 -12.51 -4.40
C PHE A 72 -2.90 -13.44 -5.38
N HIS A 73 -2.25 -14.49 -4.86
CA HIS A 73 -1.57 -15.48 -5.69
C HIS A 73 -2.53 -16.15 -6.70
N LEU A 74 -3.69 -16.60 -6.23
CA LEU A 74 -4.73 -17.19 -7.08
C LEU A 74 -5.27 -16.19 -8.10
N SER A 75 -5.42 -14.92 -7.72
CA SER A 75 -5.83 -13.85 -8.63
C SER A 75 -4.82 -13.61 -9.74
N MET A 76 -3.52 -13.76 -9.46
CA MET A 76 -2.47 -13.68 -10.47
C MET A 76 -2.39 -14.92 -11.39
N LEU A 77 -2.99 -16.05 -11.00
CA LEU A 77 -3.12 -17.23 -11.86
C LEU A 77 -4.31 -17.13 -12.83
N ASN A 78 -5.32 -16.32 -12.50
CA ASN A 78 -6.44 -16.04 -13.39
C ASN A 78 -6.05 -14.98 -14.43
N GLU A 79 -6.13 -15.29 -15.72
CA GLU A 79 -5.69 -14.36 -16.78
C GLU A 79 -6.40 -13.00 -16.77
N ASN A 80 -7.71 -12.99 -16.51
CA ASN A 80 -8.49 -11.74 -16.52
C ASN A 80 -8.08 -10.85 -15.35
N SER A 81 -7.99 -11.42 -14.15
CA SER A 81 -7.53 -10.71 -12.95
C SER A 81 -6.09 -10.26 -13.10
N LYS A 82 -5.19 -11.13 -13.56
CA LYS A 82 -3.79 -10.81 -13.85
C LYS A 82 -3.66 -9.62 -14.79
N ARG A 83 -4.38 -9.60 -15.92
CA ARG A 83 -4.33 -8.49 -16.88
C ARG A 83 -4.82 -7.17 -16.28
N LYS A 84 -5.83 -7.20 -15.40
CA LYS A 84 -6.29 -6.00 -14.68
C LYS A 84 -5.22 -5.50 -13.72
N ILE A 85 -4.71 -6.39 -12.88
CA ILE A 85 -3.66 -6.10 -11.90
C ILE A 85 -2.43 -5.53 -12.60
N GLU A 86 -1.89 -6.21 -13.61
CA GLU A 86 -0.72 -5.75 -14.36
C GLU A 86 -0.94 -4.38 -15.02
N ARG A 87 -2.12 -4.12 -15.59
CA ARG A 87 -2.42 -2.81 -16.20
C ARG A 87 -2.32 -1.67 -15.19
N ILE A 88 -2.84 -1.89 -13.98
CA ILE A 88 -2.81 -0.89 -12.91
C ILE A 88 -1.36 -0.65 -12.46
N PHE A 89 -0.62 -1.72 -12.18
CA PHE A 89 0.77 -1.60 -11.73
C PHE A 89 1.69 -1.03 -12.82
N LYS A 90 1.50 -1.38 -14.10
CA LYS A 90 2.27 -0.80 -15.22
C LYS A 90 1.98 0.68 -15.42
N GLY A 91 0.72 1.11 -15.23
CA GLY A 91 0.36 2.52 -15.29
C GLY A 91 1.09 3.39 -14.25
N ILE A 92 1.56 2.79 -13.16
CA ILE A 92 2.22 3.50 -12.05
C ILE A 92 3.74 3.34 -12.09
N TYR A 93 4.23 2.12 -12.33
CA TYR A 93 5.64 1.77 -12.21
C TYR A 93 6.36 1.57 -13.56
N GLY A 94 5.62 1.58 -14.67
CA GLY A 94 6.13 1.34 -16.03
C GLY A 94 5.92 -0.09 -16.52
N ASP A 95 6.06 -0.31 -17.84
CA ASP A 95 5.73 -1.58 -18.51
C ASP A 95 6.58 -2.78 -18.08
N ASP A 96 7.79 -2.52 -17.59
CA ASP A 96 8.76 -3.55 -17.19
C ASP A 96 8.51 -4.10 -15.78
N VAL A 97 7.53 -3.56 -15.04
CA VAL A 97 7.33 -3.93 -13.64
C VAL A 97 7.00 -5.42 -13.46
N LEU A 98 7.71 -6.07 -12.53
CA LEU A 98 7.51 -7.46 -12.15
C LEU A 98 6.98 -7.53 -10.72
N ILE A 99 5.73 -7.98 -10.58
CA ILE A 99 5.08 -8.13 -9.28
C ILE A 99 5.56 -9.42 -8.62
N VAL A 100 6.14 -9.29 -7.43
CA VAL A 100 6.63 -10.37 -6.58
C VAL A 100 5.88 -10.29 -5.26
N ILE A 101 5.39 -11.42 -4.76
CA ILE A 101 4.68 -11.47 -3.48
C ILE A 101 5.48 -12.25 -2.44
N GLN A 102 5.40 -11.81 -1.18
CA GLN A 102 6.06 -12.41 -0.03
C GLN A 102 5.08 -12.51 1.15
N LYS A 103 5.34 -13.46 2.05
CA LYS A 103 4.66 -13.54 3.34
C LYS A 103 5.47 -12.73 4.34
N ALA A 104 4.81 -12.05 5.28
CA ALA A 104 5.49 -11.46 6.41
C ALA A 104 6.21 -12.56 7.19
N ASN A 105 7.50 -12.36 7.47
CA ASN A 105 8.24 -13.27 8.35
C ASN A 105 7.73 -13.06 9.77
N THR A 106 6.72 -13.84 10.16
CA THR A 106 6.42 -14.06 11.57
C THR A 106 7.43 -15.08 12.10
N GLU A 107 8.66 -14.65 12.38
CA GLU A 107 9.47 -15.43 13.32
C GLU A 107 8.74 -15.39 14.67
N PRO A 108 8.46 -16.55 15.31
CA PRO A 108 7.99 -16.53 16.68
C PRO A 108 9.14 -16.02 17.57
N PRO A 109 8.82 -15.22 18.61
CA PRO A 109 9.81 -14.78 19.60
C PRO A 109 10.46 -15.94 20.35
#